data_AF-A0A2C9LVZ6-F1
#
_entry.id   AF-A0A2C9LVZ6-F1
#
_cell.length_a   1.000
_cell.length_b   1.000
_cell.length_c   1.000
_cell.angle_alpha   90.00
_cell.angle_beta   90.00
_cell.angle_gamma   90.00
#
_symmetry.space_group_name_H-M   'P 1'
#
loop_
_entity.id
_entity.type
_entity.pdbx_description
1 polymer ?
#
loop_
_entity_poly.entity_id
_entity_poly.type
_entity_poly.pdbx_seq_one_letter_code
_entity_poly.pdbx_strand_id
1 'polypeptide(L)'
;NPQPTYVWYKKVRNDPPVLVTSDDHYIITNGKFTITQPTEWKDEGSYQCQAQNELGTILSDPVDIYFGYLFEFSNDPPGSVTAFQYKGTVMNCKAPSYNPAIDIKWYKEDGGPNFLRTDLHPHLFVSMNGHFYISESASQDGGFYHCVVALMPPVGQIMSTSQPPSRTSLGIELIIKGDLFGTNLTDPNEITVKSIVKVNSQVNSQVNSQVKSQIKGQVKS
;
A
#
# COMPACT_ATOMS: atom_id res chain seq x y z
N ASN A 1 4.84 -27.44 43.62
CA ASN A 1 4.77 -27.11 42.19
C ASN A 1 6.19 -27.08 41.65
N PRO A 2 6.68 -28.18 41.04
CA PRO A 2 8.06 -28.26 40.55
C PRO A 2 8.29 -27.30 39.37
N GLN A 3 9.42 -26.60 39.37
CA GLN A 3 9.79 -25.68 38.28
C GLN A 3 10.00 -26.47 36.98
N PRO A 4 9.40 -26.05 35.85
CA PRO A 4 9.60 -26.72 34.57
C PRO A 4 10.94 -26.37 33.92
N THR A 5 11.46 -27.28 33.11
CA THR A 5 12.52 -27.03 32.14
C THR A 5 11.93 -26.66 30.80
N TYR A 6 12.66 -25.85 30.02
CA TYR A 6 12.21 -25.35 28.73
C TYR A 6 13.19 -25.74 27.63
N VAL A 7 12.66 -26.24 26.51
CA VAL A 7 13.41 -26.49 25.30
C VAL A 7 12.66 -25.92 24.10
N TRP A 8 13.41 -25.52 23.07
CA TRP A 8 12.84 -24.97 21.85
C TRP A 8 13.11 -25.89 20.68
N TYR A 9 12.13 -26.03 19.80
CA TYR A 9 12.24 -26.77 18.55
C TYR A 9 12.05 -25.81 17.39
N LYS A 10 12.87 -25.97 16.34
CA LYS A 10 12.73 -25.30 15.05
C LYS A 10 12.22 -26.30 14.02
N LYS A 11 11.19 -25.92 13.28
CA LYS A 11 10.70 -26.65 12.12
C LYS A 11 10.81 -25.78 10.87
N VAL A 12 11.49 -26.30 9.86
CA VAL A 12 11.57 -25.68 8.53
C VAL A 12 10.69 -26.47 7.57
N ARG A 13 9.60 -25.88 7.09
CA ARG A 13 8.69 -26.49 6.09
C ARG A 13 8.28 -27.94 6.46
N ASN A 14 8.56 -28.90 5.56
CA ASN A 14 8.19 -30.32 5.66
C ASN A 14 9.21 -31.16 6.45
N ASP A 15 10.24 -30.54 7.01
CA ASP A 15 11.25 -31.26 7.79
C ASP A 15 10.74 -31.59 9.20
N PRO A 16 11.26 -32.66 9.82
CA PRO A 16 11.00 -32.94 11.23
C PRO A 16 11.51 -31.78 12.13
N PRO A 17 10.84 -31.47 13.25
CA PRO A 17 11.32 -30.48 14.20
C PRO A 17 12.70 -30.86 14.75
N VAL A 18 13.61 -29.88 14.79
CA VAL A 18 14.98 -30.03 15.28
C VAL A 18 15.12 -29.27 16.60
N LEU A 19 15.78 -29.87 17.59
CA LEU A 19 16.06 -29.20 18.86
C LEU A 19 17.00 -28.01 18.65
N VAL A 20 16.64 -26.85 19.18
CA VAL A 20 17.48 -25.66 19.20
C VAL A 20 18.47 -25.77 20.35
N THR A 21 19.75 -25.83 20.04
CA THR A 21 20.83 -25.79 21.03
C THR A 21 21.19 -24.36 21.38
N SER A 22 21.36 -24.07 22.66
CA SER A 22 21.81 -22.73 23.07
C SER A 22 23.28 -22.53 22.72
N ASP A 23 23.59 -21.41 22.06
CA ASP A 23 24.94 -20.96 21.70
C ASP A 23 24.98 -19.42 21.68
N ASP A 24 26.04 -18.83 21.11
CA ASP A 24 26.17 -17.36 21.00
C ASP A 24 25.09 -16.70 20.12
N HIS A 25 24.47 -17.48 19.21
CA HIS A 25 23.44 -17.02 18.28
C HIS A 25 22.03 -17.23 18.82
N TYR A 26 21.79 -18.40 19.41
CA TYR A 26 20.54 -18.83 20.03
C TYR A 26 20.68 -18.85 21.55
N ILE A 27 20.09 -17.86 22.21
CA ILE A 27 20.14 -17.72 23.67
C ILE A 27 18.80 -18.18 24.25
N ILE A 28 18.84 -19.19 25.12
CA ILE A 28 17.66 -19.69 25.84
C ILE A 28 17.86 -19.40 27.34
N THR A 29 16.96 -18.62 27.93
CA THR A 29 17.02 -18.26 29.36
C THR A 29 15.64 -18.28 29.98
N ASN A 30 15.40 -19.19 30.93
CA ASN A 30 14.11 -19.36 31.62
C ASN A 30 12.90 -19.39 30.65
N GLY A 31 13.02 -20.17 29.58
CA GLY A 31 11.98 -20.29 28.55
C GLY A 31 11.95 -19.18 27.50
N LYS A 32 12.64 -18.05 27.72
CA LYS A 32 12.81 -17.01 26.70
C LYS A 32 13.84 -17.45 25.66
N PHE A 33 13.45 -17.45 24.40
CA PHE A 33 14.33 -17.66 23.26
C PHE A 33 14.71 -16.31 22.63
N THR A 34 15.98 -16.13 22.30
CA THR A 34 16.50 -14.90 21.68
C THR A 34 17.47 -15.28 20.56
N ILE A 35 17.30 -14.66 19.40
CA ILE A 35 18.17 -14.82 18.24
C ILE A 35 19.00 -13.54 18.11
N THR A 36 20.33 -13.65 18.14
CA THR A 36 21.21 -12.49 17.92
C THR A 36 21.50 -12.35 16.43
N GLN A 37 21.49 -11.13 15.89
CA GLN A 37 21.77 -10.87 14.46
C GLN A 37 21.01 -11.82 13.51
N PRO A 38 19.66 -11.80 13.55
CA PRO A 38 18.84 -12.75 12.81
C PRO A 38 19.06 -12.65 11.29
N THR A 39 19.10 -13.80 10.62
CA THR A 39 19.29 -13.93 9.17
C THR A 39 18.26 -14.88 8.55
N GLU A 40 17.73 -14.53 7.38
CA GLU A 40 16.68 -15.30 6.70
C GLU A 40 17.05 -16.77 6.50
N TRP A 41 18.24 -17.01 5.92
CA TRP A 41 18.69 -18.36 5.58
C TRP A 41 18.86 -19.29 6.80
N LYS A 42 19.16 -18.74 7.98
CA LYS A 42 19.42 -19.51 9.20
C LYS A 42 18.21 -19.59 10.12
N ASP A 43 17.42 -18.53 10.19
CA ASP A 43 16.48 -18.29 11.28
C ASP A 43 15.02 -18.27 10.84
N GLU A 44 14.73 -18.23 9.53
CA GLU A 44 13.35 -18.38 9.06
C GLU A 44 12.83 -19.78 9.41
N GLY A 45 11.60 -19.85 9.96
CA GLY A 45 10.95 -21.10 10.33
C GLY A 45 9.94 -20.97 11.45
N SER A 46 9.33 -22.11 11.80
CA SER A 46 8.36 -22.21 12.88
C SER A 46 9.03 -22.70 14.15
N TYR A 47 8.85 -21.98 15.26
CA TYR A 47 9.47 -22.26 16.54
C TYR A 47 8.43 -22.64 17.58
N GLN A 48 8.68 -23.70 18.34
CA GLN A 48 7.76 -24.16 19.37
C GLN A 48 8.51 -24.44 20.66
N CYS A 49 7.96 -23.96 21.78
CA CYS A 49 8.50 -24.20 23.10
C CYS A 49 7.85 -25.44 23.72
N GLN A 50 8.65 -26.28 24.34
CA GLN A 50 8.20 -27.36 25.20
C GLN A 50 8.59 -27.06 26.63
N ALA A 51 7.60 -27.10 27.53
CA ALA A 51 7.82 -27.02 28.97
C ALA A 51 7.55 -28.39 29.60
N GLN A 52 8.48 -28.85 30.45
CA GLN A 52 8.39 -30.17 31.08
C GLN A 52 8.73 -30.11 32.57
N ASN A 53 7.93 -30.80 33.39
CA ASN A 53 8.28 -31.12 34.78
C ASN A 53 7.88 -32.56 35.11
N GLU A 54 8.05 -32.98 36.36
CA GLU A 54 7.71 -34.33 36.82
C GLU A 54 6.21 -34.69 36.67
N LEU A 55 5.34 -33.68 36.51
CA LEU A 55 3.90 -33.87 36.35
C LEU A 55 3.47 -34.00 34.89
N GLY A 56 4.33 -33.63 33.93
CA GLY A 56 4.04 -33.78 32.51
C GLY A 56 4.77 -32.79 31.61
N THR A 57 4.35 -32.80 30.34
CA THR A 57 4.92 -32.00 29.26
C THR A 57 3.81 -31.27 28.50
N ILE A 58 4.04 -30.00 28.17
CA ILE A 58 3.15 -29.19 27.34
C ILE A 58 3.94 -28.48 26.24
N LEU A 59 3.27 -28.20 25.12
CA LEU A 59 3.80 -27.43 23.99
C LEU A 59 3.10 -26.07 23.90
N SER A 60 3.84 -25.04 23.51
CA SER A 60 3.26 -23.74 23.15
C SER A 60 2.56 -23.81 21.79
N ASP A 61 1.80 -22.78 21.46
CA ASP A 61 1.49 -22.53 20.05
C ASP A 61 2.80 -22.25 19.28
N PRO A 62 2.89 -22.67 18.00
CA PRO A 62 4.04 -22.33 17.17
C PRO A 62 4.12 -20.82 16.91
N VAL A 63 5.35 -20.31 16.82
CA VAL A 63 5.66 -18.93 16.44
C VAL A 63 6.46 -18.97 15.16
N ASP A 64 5.90 -18.40 14.10
CA ASP A 64 6.57 -18.33 12.81
C ASP A 64 7.42 -17.05 12.71
N ILE A 65 8.68 -17.23 12.34
CA ILE A 65 9.63 -16.15 12.06
C ILE A 65 9.79 -16.06 10.54
N TYR A 66 9.50 -14.88 9.99
CA TYR A 66 9.67 -14.54 8.58
C TYR A 66 10.51 -13.27 8.43
N PHE A 67 11.18 -13.16 7.29
CA PHE A 67 12.00 -11.99 6.96
C PHE A 67 11.34 -11.15 5.87
N GLY A 68 11.14 -9.88 6.20
CA GLY A 68 10.63 -8.88 5.28
C GLY A 68 11.73 -7.99 4.73
N TYR A 69 11.47 -7.36 3.60
CA TYR A 69 12.33 -6.35 3.00
C TYR A 69 11.51 -5.19 2.45
N LEU A 70 12.15 -4.03 2.37
CA LEU A 70 11.62 -2.84 1.72
C LEU A 70 12.79 -2.17 1.01
N PHE A 71 12.82 -2.26 -0.31
CA PHE A 71 13.92 -1.67 -1.08
C PHE A 71 13.79 -0.15 -1.20
N GLU A 72 14.87 0.49 -1.64
CA GLU A 72 14.87 1.91 -1.94
C GLU A 72 14.05 2.22 -3.21
N PHE A 73 13.50 3.42 -3.29
CA PHE A 73 12.94 3.94 -4.54
C PHE A 73 14.02 4.07 -5.61
N SER A 74 13.59 4.14 -6.89
CA SER A 74 14.52 4.52 -7.96
C SER A 74 15.08 5.92 -7.70
N ASN A 75 16.38 6.08 -7.97
CA ASN A 75 17.06 7.38 -7.94
C ASN A 75 16.85 8.17 -9.24
N ASP A 76 16.16 7.60 -10.23
CA ASP A 76 15.80 8.32 -11.45
C ASP A 76 14.69 9.35 -11.15
N PRO A 77 14.86 10.62 -11.56
CA PRO A 77 13.82 11.63 -11.41
C PRO A 77 12.51 11.18 -12.05
N PRO A 78 11.38 11.22 -11.32
CA PRO A 78 10.10 10.90 -11.90
C PRO A 78 9.71 11.95 -12.94
N GLY A 79 8.99 11.53 -13.98
CA GLY A 79 8.37 12.48 -14.90
C GLY A 79 7.30 13.31 -14.20
N SER A 80 7.06 14.52 -14.70
CA SER A 80 6.00 15.38 -14.21
C SER A 80 4.62 14.89 -14.64
N VAL A 81 3.60 15.20 -13.84
CA VAL A 81 2.19 14.94 -14.13
C VAL A 81 1.55 16.25 -14.51
N THR A 82 0.99 16.33 -15.71
CA THR A 82 0.21 17.51 -16.15
C THR A 82 -1.26 17.29 -15.84
N ALA A 83 -1.85 18.19 -15.07
CA ALA A 83 -3.29 18.27 -14.84
C ALA A 83 -3.86 19.55 -15.44
N PHE A 84 -5.17 19.57 -15.68
CA PHE A 84 -5.90 20.73 -16.15
C PHE A 84 -6.86 21.20 -15.08
N GLN A 85 -7.00 22.51 -14.90
CA GLN A 85 -7.95 23.08 -13.96
C GLN A 85 -9.36 22.51 -14.15
N TYR A 86 -10.06 22.27 -13.04
CA TYR A 86 -11.42 21.73 -13.00
C TYR A 86 -11.58 20.29 -13.51
N LYS A 87 -10.46 19.57 -13.75
CA LYS A 87 -10.44 18.16 -14.14
C LYS A 87 -9.83 17.30 -13.05
N GLY A 88 -10.23 16.04 -13.04
CA GLY A 88 -9.61 15.04 -12.20
C GLY A 88 -8.21 14.66 -12.69
N THR A 89 -7.30 14.40 -11.76
CA THR A 89 -5.96 13.89 -12.05
C THR A 89 -5.56 12.78 -11.08
N VAL A 90 -4.58 11.98 -11.48
CA VAL A 90 -4.03 10.88 -10.68
C VAL A 90 -2.51 10.93 -10.70
N MET A 91 -1.91 10.73 -9.54
CA MET A 91 -0.49 10.53 -9.35
C MET A 91 -0.24 9.11 -8.82
N ASN A 92 0.62 8.38 -9.52
CA ASN A 92 0.92 6.99 -9.22
C ASN A 92 2.20 6.89 -8.39
N CYS A 93 2.15 6.21 -7.24
CA CYS A 93 3.33 5.85 -6.49
C CYS A 93 3.96 4.61 -7.14
N LYS A 94 5.20 4.72 -7.60
CA LYS A 94 6.00 3.57 -8.06
C LYS A 94 6.71 2.95 -6.85
N ALA A 95 5.94 2.26 -6.01
CA ALA A 95 6.49 1.61 -4.83
C ALA A 95 7.64 0.65 -5.20
N PRO A 96 8.74 0.63 -4.41
CA PRO A 96 9.84 -0.30 -4.62
C PRO A 96 9.41 -1.74 -4.30
N SER A 97 10.27 -2.73 -4.55
CA SER A 97 9.97 -4.11 -4.15
C SER A 97 9.86 -4.23 -2.63
N TYR A 98 8.86 -4.97 -2.15
CA TYR A 98 8.56 -5.10 -0.73
C TYR A 98 7.98 -6.46 -0.36
N ASN A 99 8.16 -6.84 0.90
CA ASN A 99 7.49 -7.95 1.58
C ASN A 99 7.57 -7.68 3.10
N PRO A 100 6.50 -7.76 3.92
CA PRO A 100 5.09 -8.05 3.60
C PRO A 100 4.36 -6.79 3.08
N ALA A 101 3.06 -6.64 3.36
CA ALA A 101 2.26 -5.51 2.93
C ALA A 101 2.84 -4.14 3.37
N ILE A 102 2.55 -3.10 2.60
CA ILE A 102 2.94 -1.72 2.88
C ILE A 102 1.73 -0.80 3.00
N ASP A 103 1.87 0.27 3.77
CA ASP A 103 1.00 1.44 3.75
C ASP A 103 1.61 2.51 2.83
N ILE A 104 0.78 3.20 2.05
CA ILE A 104 1.22 4.25 1.13
C ILE A 104 0.56 5.56 1.51
N LYS A 105 1.38 6.53 1.90
CA LYS A 105 0.97 7.89 2.21
C LYS A 105 1.57 8.86 1.23
N TRP A 106 1.00 10.06 1.17
CA TRP A 106 1.51 11.14 0.34
C TRP A 106 1.71 12.39 1.17
N TYR A 107 2.70 13.19 0.80
CA TYR A 107 2.83 14.56 1.28
C TYR A 107 3.18 15.49 0.13
N LYS A 108 2.79 16.75 0.28
CA LYS A 108 3.20 17.84 -0.59
C LYS A 108 4.40 18.55 0.03
N GLU A 109 5.38 18.92 -0.78
CA GLU A 109 6.48 19.78 -0.37
C GLU A 109 5.98 21.23 -0.27
N ASP A 110 5.96 21.77 0.95
CA ASP A 110 5.53 23.14 1.25
C ASP A 110 6.28 23.69 2.47
N GLY A 111 7.52 24.16 2.25
CA GLY A 111 8.46 24.52 3.33
C GLY A 111 8.90 23.33 4.21
N GLY A 112 8.50 22.12 3.85
CA GLY A 112 8.69 20.86 4.57
C GLY A 112 7.66 19.81 4.14
N PRO A 113 7.66 18.61 4.74
CA PRO A 113 6.70 17.56 4.42
C PRO A 113 5.32 17.85 5.01
N ASN A 114 4.34 18.18 4.16
CA ASN A 114 2.95 18.39 4.54
C ASN A 114 2.09 17.18 4.13
N PHE A 115 1.90 16.22 5.03
CA PHE A 115 1.12 15.01 4.77
C PHE A 115 -0.31 15.34 4.37
N LEU A 116 -0.81 14.67 3.33
CA LEU A 116 -2.15 14.94 2.82
C LEU A 116 -3.23 14.57 3.84
N ARG A 117 -4.06 15.56 4.16
CA ARG A 117 -5.20 15.44 5.07
C ARG A 117 -6.48 15.37 4.27
N THR A 118 -6.81 14.16 3.81
CA THR A 118 -8.01 13.89 3.00
C THR A 118 -9.31 14.14 3.77
N ASP A 119 -9.25 14.15 5.10
CA ASP A 119 -10.34 14.55 6.00
C ASP A 119 -10.65 16.06 5.93
N LEU A 120 -9.64 16.88 5.65
CA LEU A 120 -9.77 18.34 5.56
C LEU A 120 -9.88 18.86 4.11
N HIS A 121 -9.50 18.03 3.14
CA HIS A 121 -9.47 18.38 1.71
C HIS A 121 -10.24 17.32 0.93
N PRO A 122 -11.58 17.44 0.81
CA PRO A 122 -12.43 16.40 0.26
C PRO A 122 -12.25 16.15 -1.25
N HIS A 123 -11.59 17.07 -1.96
CA HIS A 123 -11.19 16.86 -3.36
C HIS A 123 -9.96 15.95 -3.50
N LEU A 124 -9.27 15.64 -2.40
CA LEU A 124 -8.10 14.76 -2.35
C LEU A 124 -8.50 13.37 -1.86
N PHE A 125 -7.97 12.34 -2.51
CA PHE A 125 -8.23 10.95 -2.13
C PHE A 125 -7.02 10.06 -2.39
N VAL A 126 -6.66 9.19 -1.45
CA VAL A 126 -5.65 8.14 -1.66
C VAL A 126 -6.35 6.79 -1.65
N SER A 127 -6.21 6.04 -2.73
CA SER A 127 -6.82 4.73 -2.88
C SER A 127 -6.08 3.67 -2.06
N MET A 128 -6.71 2.50 -1.90
CA MET A 128 -6.11 1.35 -1.23
C MET A 128 -4.82 0.84 -1.91
N ASN A 129 -4.66 1.05 -3.21
CA ASN A 129 -3.43 0.73 -3.95
C ASN A 129 -2.42 1.89 -3.97
N GLY A 130 -2.64 2.94 -3.17
CA GLY A 130 -1.70 4.04 -2.95
C GLY A 130 -1.61 5.06 -4.09
N HIS A 131 -2.55 5.06 -5.04
CA HIS A 131 -2.66 6.15 -6.01
C HIS A 131 -3.32 7.36 -5.35
N PHE A 132 -2.78 8.54 -5.65
CA PHE A 132 -3.31 9.79 -5.15
C PHE A 132 -4.12 10.47 -6.25
N TYR A 133 -5.37 10.78 -5.93
CA TYR A 133 -6.35 11.39 -6.81
C TYR A 133 -6.70 12.79 -6.33
N ILE A 134 -6.89 13.67 -7.29
CA ILE A 134 -7.50 14.98 -7.11
C ILE A 134 -8.74 14.98 -8.00
N SER A 135 -9.93 15.10 -7.43
CA SER A 135 -11.19 15.03 -8.19
C SER A 135 -11.41 16.26 -9.07
N GLU A 136 -10.98 17.43 -8.57
CA GLU A 136 -11.05 18.71 -9.25
C GLU A 136 -9.77 19.50 -8.99
N SER A 137 -8.90 19.60 -10.00
CA SER A 137 -7.60 20.26 -9.86
C SER A 137 -7.73 21.78 -9.81
N ALA A 138 -7.08 22.42 -8.84
CA ALA A 138 -6.98 23.86 -8.68
C ALA A 138 -5.54 24.33 -8.81
N SER A 139 -5.32 25.63 -9.08
CA SER A 139 -3.96 26.18 -9.22
C SER A 139 -3.08 25.94 -7.99
N GLN A 140 -3.65 25.99 -6.79
CA GLN A 140 -2.91 25.75 -5.56
C GLN A 140 -2.49 24.28 -5.37
N ASP A 141 -3.04 23.34 -6.13
CA ASP A 141 -2.64 21.93 -6.05
C ASP A 141 -1.26 21.72 -6.69
N GLY A 142 -0.80 22.59 -7.60
CA GLY A 142 0.51 22.47 -8.23
C GLY A 142 1.67 22.45 -7.23
N GLY A 143 2.70 21.65 -7.50
CA GLY A 143 3.89 21.51 -6.65
C GLY A 143 4.48 20.10 -6.66
N PHE A 144 5.45 19.85 -5.79
CA PHE A 144 6.11 18.55 -5.67
C PHE A 144 5.41 17.68 -4.63
N TYR A 145 5.13 16.44 -5.01
CA TYR A 145 4.50 15.43 -4.17
C TYR A 145 5.40 14.22 -4.01
N HIS A 146 5.41 13.65 -2.82
CA HIS A 146 6.20 12.48 -2.50
C HIS A 146 5.29 11.38 -1.97
N CYS A 147 5.51 10.14 -2.42
CA CYS A 147 4.90 9.00 -1.78
C CYS A 147 5.84 8.40 -0.74
N VAL A 148 5.28 8.05 0.40
CA VAL A 148 5.95 7.40 1.53
C VAL A 148 5.35 6.03 1.67
N VAL A 149 6.19 5.00 1.57
CA VAL A 149 5.80 3.61 1.79
C VAL A 149 6.34 3.15 3.14
N ALA A 150 5.53 2.46 3.93
CA ALA A 150 5.95 1.93 5.23
C ALA A 150 5.52 0.46 5.36
N LEU A 151 6.39 -0.40 5.88
CA LEU A 151 6.03 -1.79 6.16
C LEU A 151 4.89 -1.85 7.18
N MET A 152 3.88 -2.67 6.89
CA MET A 152 2.78 -2.97 7.82
C MET A 152 2.86 -4.43 8.28
N PRO A 153 2.90 -4.68 9.59
CA PRO A 153 2.82 -6.04 10.10
C PRO A 153 1.41 -6.57 9.80
N PRO A 154 1.27 -7.84 9.36
CA PRO A 154 -0.02 -8.51 9.38
C PRO A 154 -0.65 -8.46 10.78
N VAL A 155 -1.98 -8.46 10.85
CA VAL A 155 -2.71 -8.41 12.11
C VAL A 155 -2.27 -9.57 13.02
N GLY A 156 -1.92 -9.25 14.27
CA GLY A 156 -1.45 -10.23 15.25
C GLY A 156 0.03 -10.59 15.17
N GLN A 157 0.77 -10.01 14.21
CA GLN A 157 2.22 -10.18 14.11
C GLN A 157 2.98 -8.97 14.66
N ILE A 158 4.19 -9.21 15.14
CA ILE A 158 5.11 -8.17 15.63
C ILE A 158 6.27 -8.07 14.64
N MET A 159 6.55 -6.87 14.16
CA MET A 159 7.74 -6.60 13.35
C MET A 159 8.87 -6.04 14.23
N SER A 160 10.06 -6.60 14.06
CA SER A 160 11.31 -6.00 14.50
C SER A 160 12.07 -5.59 13.24
N THR A 161 12.53 -4.34 13.15
CA THR A 161 13.20 -3.83 11.95
C THR A 161 14.65 -3.45 12.26
N SER A 162 15.57 -3.96 11.45
CA SER A 162 16.98 -3.52 11.43
C SER A 162 17.20 -2.34 10.47
N GLN A 163 16.22 -2.09 9.59
CA GLN A 163 16.20 -0.99 8.63
C GLN A 163 15.14 0.06 9.01
N PRO A 164 15.18 1.28 8.43
CA PRO A 164 14.10 2.24 8.58
C PRO A 164 12.76 1.62 8.14
N PRO A 165 11.66 1.84 8.86
CA PRO A 165 10.37 1.21 8.56
C PRO A 165 9.68 1.80 7.32
N SER A 166 10.14 2.98 6.86
CA SER A 166 9.56 3.69 5.73
C SER A 166 10.62 4.12 4.70
N ARG A 167 10.19 4.30 3.44
CA ARG A 167 10.95 4.92 2.35
C ARG A 167 10.12 6.01 1.70
N THR A 168 10.81 7.00 1.16
CA THR A 168 10.17 8.17 0.52
C THR A 168 10.67 8.30 -0.91
N SER A 169 9.76 8.52 -1.85
CA SER A 169 10.11 8.74 -3.25
C SER A 169 10.80 10.09 -3.46
N LEU A 170 11.47 10.24 -4.60
CA LEU A 170 11.76 11.56 -5.15
C LEU A 170 10.46 12.34 -5.43
N GLY A 171 10.58 13.67 -5.54
CA GLY A 171 9.45 14.57 -5.76
C GLY A 171 8.88 14.42 -7.16
N ILE A 172 7.58 14.15 -7.23
CA ILE A 172 6.79 14.10 -8.47
C ILE A 172 6.16 15.47 -8.65
N GLU A 173 6.54 16.17 -9.71
CA GLU A 173 5.99 17.50 -10.01
C GLU A 173 4.58 17.38 -10.60
N LEU A 174 3.60 18.02 -9.94
CA LEU A 174 2.26 18.24 -10.47
C LEU A 174 2.18 19.64 -11.09
N ILE A 175 2.03 19.67 -12.41
CA ILE A 175 1.88 20.91 -13.19
C ILE A 175 0.41 21.13 -13.49
N ILE A 176 -0.14 22.25 -13.00
CA ILE A 176 -1.53 22.65 -13.30
C ILE A 176 -1.52 23.59 -14.50
N LYS A 177 -2.15 23.16 -15.60
CA LYS A 177 -2.45 24.00 -16.76
C LYS A 177 -3.86 24.58 -16.63
N GLY A 178 -4.06 25.74 -17.26
CA GLY A 178 -5.37 26.37 -17.37
C GLY A 178 -6.41 25.46 -18.03
N ASP A 179 -7.67 25.87 -17.98
CA ASP A 179 -8.75 25.16 -18.63
C ASP A 179 -8.48 25.01 -20.14
N LEU A 180 -8.72 23.81 -20.69
CA LEU A 180 -8.64 23.51 -22.13
C LEU A 180 -9.64 24.34 -22.95
N PHE A 181 -10.58 25.03 -22.29
CA PHE A 181 -11.55 25.94 -22.92
C PHE A 181 -11.08 27.39 -23.07
N GLY A 182 -9.86 27.74 -22.62
CA GLY A 182 -9.32 29.11 -22.65
C GLY A 182 -8.23 29.34 -23.71
N THR A 183 -8.54 29.25 -25.00
CA THR A 183 -7.75 29.97 -26.02
C THR A 183 -8.27 31.40 -26.13
N ASN A 184 -7.36 32.36 -26.03
CA ASN A 184 -7.63 33.76 -26.35
C ASN A 184 -8.18 33.86 -27.79
N LEU A 185 -9.43 34.27 -27.94
CA LEU A 185 -10.06 34.56 -29.23
C LEU A 185 -9.55 35.90 -29.81
N THR A 186 -8.24 36.04 -30.00
CA THR A 186 -7.65 37.23 -30.66
C THR A 186 -6.91 36.93 -31.95
N ASP A 187 -6.87 35.66 -32.40
CA ASP A 187 -6.39 35.33 -33.75
C ASP A 187 -7.58 34.95 -34.65
N PRO A 188 -7.91 35.75 -35.69
CA PRO A 188 -8.97 35.43 -36.64
C PRO A 188 -8.72 34.16 -37.47
N ASN A 189 -7.51 33.58 -37.42
CA ASN A 189 -7.09 32.48 -38.29
C ASN A 189 -6.85 31.13 -37.60
N GLU A 190 -7.10 30.99 -36.30
CA GLU A 190 -6.92 29.71 -35.62
C GLU A 190 -8.20 28.85 -35.70
N ILE A 191 -8.37 28.13 -36.81
CA ILE A 191 -9.35 27.04 -36.90
C ILE A 191 -8.78 25.85 -36.14
N THR A 192 -9.29 25.55 -34.95
CA THR A 192 -9.06 24.24 -34.31
C THR A 192 -10.36 23.66 -33.76
N VAL A 193 -10.60 22.42 -34.15
CA VAL A 193 -11.83 21.64 -33.96
C VAL A 193 -12.16 21.51 -32.46
N LYS A 194 -13.26 22.13 -32.03
CA LYS A 194 -13.82 21.95 -30.68
C LYS A 194 -14.40 20.54 -30.56
N SER A 195 -13.75 19.67 -29.81
CA SER A 195 -14.29 18.38 -29.40
C SER A 195 -15.47 18.59 -28.45
N ILE A 196 -16.68 18.64 -29.01
CA ILE A 196 -17.92 18.50 -28.27
C ILE A 196 -18.02 17.02 -27.87
N VAL A 197 -17.68 16.69 -26.63
CA VAL A 197 -18.18 15.43 -26.03
C VAL A 197 -19.67 15.63 -25.80
N LYS A 198 -20.47 15.25 -26.79
CA LYS A 198 -21.92 15.15 -26.65
C LYS A 198 -22.18 13.96 -25.73
N VAL A 199 -22.43 14.20 -24.44
CA VAL A 199 -23.04 13.17 -23.59
C VAL A 199 -24.44 12.94 -24.14
N ASN A 200 -24.62 11.85 -24.87
CA ASN A 200 -25.88 11.52 -25.50
C ASN A 200 -26.86 11.07 -24.42
N SER A 201 -27.74 11.96 -23.96
CA SER A 201 -28.82 11.63 -23.03
C SER A 201 -29.95 10.79 -23.67
N GLN A 202 -29.82 10.37 -24.95
CA GLN A 202 -30.83 9.55 -25.61
C GLN A 202 -30.71 8.04 -25.40
N VAL A 203 -29.66 7.54 -24.73
CA VAL A 203 -29.57 6.08 -24.48
C VAL A 203 -30.59 5.62 -23.42
N ASN A 204 -31.02 6.49 -22.51
CA ASN A 204 -31.98 6.12 -21.46
C ASN A 204 -33.46 6.14 -21.88
N SER A 205 -33.84 6.82 -22.97
CA SER A 205 -35.23 6.82 -23.44
C SER A 205 -35.55 5.67 -24.40
N GLN A 206 -34.57 5.19 -25.18
CA GLN A 206 -34.76 4.03 -26.06
C GLN A 206 -34.66 2.70 -25.32
N VAL A 207 -33.77 2.58 -24.33
CA VAL A 207 -33.70 1.37 -23.49
C VAL A 207 -34.97 1.21 -22.65
N ASN A 208 -35.53 2.30 -22.10
CA ASN A 208 -36.79 2.22 -21.35
C ASN A 208 -38.03 1.92 -22.22
N SER A 209 -38.04 2.32 -23.51
CA SER A 209 -39.17 1.99 -24.39
C SER A 209 -39.12 0.55 -24.90
N GLN A 210 -37.91 0.03 -25.18
CA GLN A 210 -37.71 -1.37 -25.57
C GLN A 210 -37.93 -2.37 -24.42
N VAL A 211 -37.53 -2.03 -23.19
CA VAL A 211 -37.80 -2.88 -22.01
C VAL A 211 -39.32 -2.88 -21.68
N LYS A 212 -40.02 -1.74 -21.81
CA LYS A 212 -41.49 -1.69 -21.63
C LYS A 212 -42.28 -2.44 -22.71
N SER A 213 -41.76 -2.54 -23.94
CA SER A 213 -42.44 -3.31 -25.00
C SER A 213 -42.20 -4.82 -24.88
N GLN A 214 -41.04 -5.25 -24.36
CA GLN A 214 -40.76 -6.68 -24.15
C GLN A 214 -41.49 -7.26 -22.93
N ILE A 215 -41.69 -6.49 -21.84
CA ILE A 215 -42.43 -6.99 -20.66
C ILE A 215 -43.94 -7.12 -20.92
N LYS A 216 -44.53 -6.28 -21.80
CA LYS A 216 -45.95 -6.41 -22.18
C LYS A 216 -46.26 -7.61 -23.09
N GLY A 217 -45.24 -8.23 -23.69
CA GLY A 217 -45.39 -9.37 -24.59
C GLY A 217 -45.41 -10.75 -23.92
N GLN A 218 -45.06 -10.86 -22.64
CA GLN A 218 -45.01 -12.15 -21.92
C GLN A 218 -46.08 -12.33 -20.82
N VAL A 219 -47.08 -11.45 -20.74
CA VAL A 219 -48.22 -11.58 -19.79
C VAL A 219 -49.58 -11.70 -20.50
N LYS A 220 -49.59 -11.85 -21.83
CA LYS A 220 -50.80 -12.19 -22.60
C LYS A 220 -50.49 -13.17 -23.74
N SER A 221 -50.17 -14.41 -23.36
CA SER A 221 -50.51 -15.63 -24.10
C SER A 221 -50.16 -16.84 -23.25
#